data_AF-A0A096MIA3-F1
#
_entry.id   AF-A0A096MIA3-F1
#
_cell.length_a   1.000
_cell.length_b   1.000
_cell.length_c   1.000
_cell.angle_alpha   90.00
_cell.angle_beta   90.00
_cell.angle_gamma   90.00
#
_symmetry.space_group_name_H-M   'P 1'
#
loop_
_entity.id
_entity.type
_entity.pdbx_description
1 polymer ?
#
loop_
_entity_poly.entity_id
_entity_poly.type
_entity_poly.pdbx_seq_one_letter_code
_entity_poly.pdbx_strand_id
1 'polypeptide(L)'
;MCGRCLSSSFIVMTYLLAVLWLLVFAFSALPVYFFYNMDATCSTIDVLTETPASINQLCVDARQYGLLPWNAVPGKACGMTLSNICKTREYQMTYNLYVAAFTGAGITLLALLTYTVSSTYNFAVLRYLGRKGIGPRC
;
A
#
# COMPACT_ATOMS: atom_id res chain seq x y z
N MET A 1 27.39 5.07 -30.81
CA MET A 1 27.17 3.74 -30.20
C MET A 1 26.89 3.74 -28.68
N CYS A 2 27.17 4.79 -27.89
CA CYS A 2 27.06 4.70 -26.41
C CYS A 2 25.67 5.05 -25.80
N GLY A 3 24.82 5.84 -26.48
CA GLY A 3 23.55 6.30 -25.90
C GLY A 3 22.36 5.32 -25.97
N ARG A 4 22.32 4.43 -26.96
CA ARG A 4 21.16 3.52 -27.17
C ARG A 4 21.08 2.40 -26.12
N CYS A 5 22.23 1.88 -25.67
CA CYS A 5 22.27 0.86 -24.61
C CYS A 5 21.91 1.46 -23.24
N LEU A 6 22.37 2.69 -22.95
CA LEU A 6 22.07 3.38 -21.69
C LEU A 6 20.56 3.65 -21.53
N SER A 7 19.90 4.07 -22.62
CA SER A 7 18.45 4.31 -22.62
C SER A 7 17.63 3.02 -22.47
N SER A 8 18.04 1.92 -23.12
CA SER A 8 17.35 0.63 -22.98
C SER A 8 17.48 0.06 -21.58
N SER A 9 18.68 0.10 -20.98
CA SER A 9 18.90 -0.38 -19.61
C SER A 9 18.08 0.41 -18.60
N PHE A 10 17.97 1.73 -18.79
CA PHE A 10 17.18 2.59 -17.92
C PHE A 10 15.68 2.25 -17.96
N ILE A 11 15.13 1.98 -19.14
CA ILE A 11 13.72 1.53 -19.30
C ILE A 11 13.49 0.20 -18.58
N VAL A 12 14.40 -0.77 -18.70
CA VAL A 12 14.29 -2.05 -18.00
C VAL A 12 14.32 -1.85 -16.48
N MET A 13 15.21 -0.99 -15.98
CA MET A 13 15.29 -0.70 -14.54
C MET A 13 14.02 -0.04 -14.00
N THR A 14 13.41 0.89 -14.74
CA THR A 14 12.16 1.52 -14.31
C THR A 14 10.97 0.55 -14.32
N TYR A 15 10.94 -0.43 -15.23
CA TYR A 15 9.98 -1.53 -15.17
C TYR A 15 10.15 -2.41 -13.92
N LEU A 16 11.38 -2.81 -13.60
CA LEU A 16 11.64 -3.59 -12.39
C LEU A 16 11.23 -2.82 -11.13
N LEU A 17 11.53 -1.52 -11.09
CA LEU A 17 11.13 -0.64 -10.00
C LEU A 17 9.59 -0.53 -9.92
N ALA A 18 8.89 -0.40 -11.04
CA ALA A 18 7.42 -0.37 -11.06
C ALA A 18 6.81 -1.66 -10.51
N VAL A 19 7.33 -2.83 -10.90
CA VAL A 19 6.87 -4.13 -10.37
C VAL A 19 7.14 -4.24 -8.87
N LEU A 20 8.31 -3.80 -8.41
CA LEU A 20 8.65 -3.77 -6.98
C LEU A 20 7.67 -2.89 -6.21
N TRP A 21 7.39 -1.68 -6.68
CA TRP A 21 6.43 -0.78 -6.04
C TRP A 21 4.99 -1.27 -6.11
N LEU A 22 4.62 -2.04 -7.14
CA LEU A 22 3.33 -2.72 -7.21
C LEU A 22 3.19 -3.75 -6.08
N LEU A 23 4.24 -4.55 -5.83
CA LEU A 23 4.26 -5.48 -4.70
C LEU A 23 4.16 -4.75 -3.36
N VAL A 24 4.94 -3.68 -3.17
CA VAL A 24 4.88 -2.86 -1.95
C VAL A 24 3.49 -2.28 -1.74
N PHE A 25 2.85 -1.77 -2.81
CA PHE A 25 1.48 -1.26 -2.76
C PHE A 25 0.48 -2.36 -2.37
N ALA A 26 0.57 -3.55 -2.96
CA ALA A 26 -0.31 -4.66 -2.63
C ALA A 26 -0.13 -5.15 -1.17
N PHE A 27 1.11 -5.31 -0.71
CA PHE A 27 1.38 -5.76 0.66
C PHE A 27 1.04 -4.71 1.72
N SER A 28 1.20 -3.41 1.41
CA SER A 28 0.83 -2.34 2.34
C SER A 28 -0.68 -2.16 2.50
N ALA A 29 -1.50 -2.72 1.60
CA ALA A 29 -2.95 -2.75 1.77
C ALA A 29 -3.40 -3.62 2.95
N LEU A 30 -2.65 -4.67 3.30
CA LEU A 30 -2.99 -5.59 4.39
C LEU A 30 -3.09 -4.91 5.77
N PRO A 31 -2.05 -4.20 6.27
CA PRO A 31 -2.15 -3.49 7.54
C PRO A 31 -3.21 -2.38 7.49
N VAL A 32 -3.32 -1.63 6.37
CA VAL A 32 -4.36 -0.59 6.23
C VAL A 32 -5.77 -1.18 6.36
N TYR A 33 -6.04 -2.33 5.73
CA TYR A 33 -7.31 -3.02 5.84
C TYR A 33 -7.61 -3.47 7.29
N PHE A 34 -6.62 -4.03 7.99
CA PHE A 34 -6.78 -4.42 9.38
C PHE A 34 -7.11 -3.23 10.28
N PHE A 35 -6.30 -2.16 10.20
CA PHE A 35 -6.51 -0.96 11.01
C PHE A 35 -7.80 -0.24 10.67
N TYR A 36 -8.23 -0.23 9.41
CA TYR A 36 -9.53 0.33 9.00
C TYR A 36 -10.71 -0.40 9.65
N ASN A 37 -10.70 -1.73 9.68
CA ASN A 37 -11.75 -2.50 10.36
C ASN A 37 -11.71 -2.29 11.88
N MET A 38 -10.52 -2.16 12.46
CA MET A 38 -10.37 -1.85 13.87
C MET A 38 -10.94 -0.46 14.19
N ASP A 39 -10.62 0.57 13.39
CA ASP A 39 -11.12 1.94 13.53
C ASP A 39 -12.65 2.02 13.38
N ALA A 40 -13.22 1.32 12.39
CA ALA A 40 -14.67 1.20 12.25
C ALA A 40 -15.31 0.58 13.52
N THR A 41 -14.67 -0.45 14.08
CA THR A 41 -15.12 -1.06 15.34
C THR A 41 -14.97 -0.08 16.51
N CYS A 42 -13.87 0.68 16.58
CA CYS A 42 -13.64 1.71 17.59
C CYS A 42 -14.74 2.78 17.56
N SER A 43 -15.11 3.26 16.36
CA SER A 43 -16.19 4.24 16.18
C SER A 43 -17.53 3.70 16.66
N THR A 44 -17.84 2.44 16.38
CA THR A 44 -19.07 1.81 16.91
C THR A 44 -19.05 1.70 18.43
N ILE A 45 -17.92 1.36 19.04
CA ILE A 45 -17.82 1.27 20.51
C ILE A 45 -18.08 2.61 21.17
N ASP A 46 -17.55 3.71 20.63
CA ASP A 46 -17.74 5.05 21.21
C ASP A 46 -19.23 5.44 21.23
N VAL A 47 -19.99 5.07 20.19
CA VAL A 47 -21.45 5.25 20.13
C VAL A 47 -22.20 4.32 21.11
N LEU A 48 -21.76 3.07 21.26
CA LEU A 48 -22.42 2.10 22.14
C LEU A 48 -22.04 2.26 23.63
N THR A 49 -21.16 3.20 23.99
CA THR A 49 -20.82 3.50 25.41
C THR A 49 -22.04 3.85 26.27
N GLU A 50 -23.16 4.25 25.66
CA GLU A 50 -24.43 4.50 26.32
C GLU A 50 -25.18 3.22 26.76
N THR A 51 -24.77 2.02 26.26
CA THR A 51 -25.39 0.73 26.59
C THR A 51 -24.34 -0.33 27.02
N PRO A 52 -24.09 -0.56 28.32
CA PRO A 52 -22.97 -1.39 28.80
C PRO A 52 -23.00 -2.87 28.38
N ALA A 53 -24.18 -3.44 28.10
CA ALA A 53 -24.34 -4.86 27.79
C ALA A 53 -23.87 -5.27 26.37
N SER A 54 -23.86 -4.33 25.43
CA SER A 54 -23.53 -4.56 24.01
C SER A 54 -22.04 -4.36 23.69
N ILE A 55 -21.33 -3.56 24.50
CA ILE A 55 -19.91 -3.22 24.29
C ILE A 55 -19.00 -4.43 24.45
N ASN A 56 -19.31 -5.33 25.40
CA ASN A 56 -18.52 -6.54 25.65
C ASN A 56 -18.65 -7.60 24.53
N GLN A 57 -19.62 -7.44 23.61
CA GLN A 57 -19.80 -8.34 22.46
C GLN A 57 -18.98 -7.89 21.23
N LEU A 58 -18.56 -6.63 21.18
CA LEU A 58 -17.69 -6.14 20.10
C LEU A 58 -16.23 -6.50 20.41
N CYS A 59 -15.67 -7.33 19.53
CA CYS A 59 -14.31 -7.84 19.62
C CYS A 59 -13.63 -7.76 18.26
N VAL A 60 -12.35 -7.37 18.27
CA VAL A 60 -11.46 -7.50 17.11
C VAL A 60 -10.50 -8.65 17.40
N ASP A 61 -10.46 -9.62 16.49
CA ASP A 61 -9.57 -10.78 16.56
C ASP A 61 -8.51 -10.69 15.45
N ALA A 62 -7.25 -10.49 15.83
CA ALA A 62 -6.15 -10.34 14.87
C ALA A 62 -5.85 -11.64 14.10
N ARG A 63 -6.32 -12.79 14.59
CA ARG A 63 -6.12 -14.11 13.98
C ARG A 63 -6.98 -14.28 12.73
N GLN A 64 -8.14 -13.61 12.67
CA GLN A 64 -9.01 -13.61 11.48
C GLN A 64 -8.33 -12.94 10.27
N TYR A 65 -7.41 -12.03 10.51
CA TYR A 65 -6.65 -11.33 9.47
C TYR A 65 -5.34 -12.04 9.12
N GLY A 66 -5.07 -13.21 9.72
CA GLY A 66 -3.84 -13.97 9.49
C GLY A 66 -2.57 -13.33 10.05
N LEU A 67 -2.69 -12.29 10.90
CA LEU A 67 -1.55 -11.59 11.50
C LEU A 67 -0.90 -12.41 12.61
N LEU A 68 -1.72 -13.13 13.38
CA LEU A 68 -1.28 -13.97 14.49
C LEU A 68 -1.71 -15.43 14.26
N PRO A 69 -0.89 -16.42 14.63
CA PRO A 69 -1.29 -17.81 14.60
C PRO A 69 -2.41 -18.09 15.61
N TRP A 70 -3.24 -19.11 15.37
CA TRP A 70 -4.42 -19.40 16.20
C TRP A 70 -4.10 -19.65 17.68
N ASN A 71 -2.87 -20.06 17.98
CA ASN A 71 -2.35 -20.31 19.34
C ASN A 71 -1.87 -19.04 20.06
N ALA A 72 -1.87 -17.87 19.42
CA ALA A 72 -1.40 -16.64 20.05
C ALA A 72 -2.41 -16.10 21.09
N VAL A 73 -1.90 -15.78 22.28
CA VAL A 73 -2.66 -15.21 23.39
C VAL A 73 -1.89 -14.01 23.96
N PRO A 74 -2.49 -12.81 24.04
CA PRO A 74 -3.84 -12.47 23.60
C PRO A 74 -3.95 -12.31 22.07
N GLY A 75 -4.94 -12.97 21.47
CA GLY A 75 -5.24 -12.86 20.02
C GLY A 75 -6.48 -12.01 19.69
N LYS A 76 -7.29 -11.67 20.70
CA LYS A 76 -8.53 -10.89 20.58
C LYS A 76 -8.60 -9.79 21.64
N ALA A 77 -9.17 -8.65 21.28
CA ALA A 77 -9.44 -7.54 22.20
C ALA A 77 -10.93 -7.15 22.10
N CYS A 78 -11.59 -6.95 23.24
CA CYS A 78 -13.03 -6.69 23.31
C CYS A 78 -13.36 -5.49 24.20
N GLY A 79 -14.50 -4.85 23.95
CA GLY A 79 -15.12 -3.85 24.82
C GLY A 79 -14.19 -2.75 25.31
N MET A 80 -14.11 -2.55 26.63
CA MET A 80 -13.29 -1.49 27.26
C MET A 80 -11.79 -1.63 26.97
N THR A 81 -11.27 -2.86 26.86
CA THR A 81 -9.86 -3.08 26.49
C THR A 81 -9.59 -2.60 25.07
N LEU A 82 -10.52 -2.89 24.15
CA LEU A 82 -10.44 -2.43 22.76
C LEU A 82 -10.58 -0.90 22.68
N SER A 83 -11.54 -0.30 23.39
CA SER A 83 -11.73 1.16 23.47
C SER A 83 -10.46 1.89 23.95
N ASN A 84 -9.80 1.35 24.98
CA ASN A 84 -8.54 1.92 25.48
C ASN A 84 -7.44 1.88 24.41
N ILE A 85 -7.33 0.78 23.65
CA ILE A 85 -6.35 0.66 22.54
C ILE A 85 -6.63 1.71 21.47
N CYS A 86 -7.88 1.87 21.07
CA CYS A 86 -8.30 2.86 20.06
C CYS A 86 -7.92 4.31 20.44
N LYS A 87 -7.91 4.62 21.75
CA LYS A 87 -7.57 5.95 22.29
C LYS A 87 -6.06 6.15 22.50
N THR A 88 -5.24 5.12 22.31
CA THR A 88 -3.78 5.26 22.44
C THR A 88 -3.17 6.03 21.27
N ARG A 89 -2.18 6.88 21.57
CA ARG A 89 -1.41 7.60 20.55
C ARG A 89 -0.60 6.65 19.65
N GLU A 90 -0.10 5.56 20.23
CA GLU A 90 0.67 4.54 19.51
C GLU A 90 -0.17 3.94 18.36
N TYR A 91 -1.45 3.64 18.63
CA TYR A 91 -2.38 3.13 17.63
C TYR A 91 -2.60 4.16 16.50
N GLN A 92 -2.94 5.40 16.85
CA GLN A 92 -3.22 6.45 15.86
C GLN A 92 -2.00 6.77 15.00
N MET A 93 -0.81 6.87 15.61
CA MET A 93 0.43 7.11 14.87
C MET A 93 0.73 5.95 13.91
N THR A 94 0.59 4.72 14.37
CA THR A 94 0.79 3.50 13.56
C THR A 94 -0.17 3.45 12.38
N TYR A 95 -1.45 3.71 12.60
CA TYR A 95 -2.46 3.75 11.54
C TYR A 95 -2.12 4.81 10.48
N ASN A 96 -1.80 6.03 10.91
CA ASN A 96 -1.44 7.12 10.00
C ASN A 96 -0.18 6.80 9.19
N LEU A 97 0.83 6.16 9.79
CA LEU A 97 2.05 5.74 9.09
C LEU A 97 1.76 4.69 8.02
N TYR A 98 0.91 3.70 8.30
CA TYR A 98 0.53 2.70 7.31
C TYR A 98 -0.29 3.30 6.16
N VAL A 99 -1.22 4.20 6.46
CA VAL A 99 -1.98 4.92 5.42
C VAL A 99 -1.05 5.80 4.58
N ALA A 100 -0.12 6.53 5.20
CA ALA A 100 0.87 7.34 4.49
C ALA A 100 1.79 6.48 3.61
N ALA A 101 2.22 5.31 4.08
CA ALA A 101 3.02 4.37 3.31
C ALA A 101 2.24 3.81 2.10
N PHE A 102 0.98 3.41 2.30
CA PHE A 102 0.13 2.88 1.23
C PHE A 102 -0.15 3.93 0.14
N THR A 103 -0.53 5.14 0.55
CA THR A 103 -0.76 6.27 -0.37
C THR A 103 0.53 6.68 -1.10
N GLY A 104 1.66 6.75 -0.39
CA GLY A 104 2.97 7.03 -0.97
C GLY A 104 3.42 5.96 -1.99
N ALA A 105 3.17 4.69 -1.69
CA ALA A 105 3.42 3.59 -2.62
C ALA A 105 2.51 3.70 -3.87
N GLY A 106 1.23 4.06 -3.69
CA GLY A 106 0.30 4.26 -4.80
C GLY A 106 0.70 5.42 -5.72
N ILE A 107 1.09 6.57 -5.15
CA ILE A 107 1.58 7.72 -5.92
C ILE A 107 2.86 7.37 -6.69
N THR A 108 3.81 6.69 -6.03
CA THR A 108 5.06 6.26 -6.67
C THR A 108 4.80 5.29 -7.82
N LEU A 109 3.90 4.32 -7.63
CA LEU A 109 3.50 3.38 -8.67
C LEU A 109 2.86 4.10 -9.87
N LEU A 110 1.95 5.05 -9.62
CA LEU A 110 1.33 5.84 -10.68
C LEU A 110 2.37 6.67 -11.46
N ALA A 111 3.31 7.30 -10.76
CA ALA A 111 4.41 8.03 -11.37
C ALA A 111 5.31 7.11 -12.23
N LEU A 112 5.63 5.93 -11.75
CA LEU A 112 6.42 4.95 -12.50
C LEU A 112 5.67 4.41 -13.72
N LEU A 113 4.37 4.17 -13.63
CA LEU A 113 3.55 3.73 -14.75
C LEU A 113 3.47 4.78 -15.86
N THR A 114 3.17 6.04 -15.49
CA THR A 114 3.16 7.14 -16.46
C THR A 114 4.53 7.34 -17.12
N TYR A 115 5.60 7.25 -16.32
CA TYR A 115 6.98 7.35 -16.81
C TYR A 115 7.36 6.20 -17.78
N THR A 116 7.05 4.96 -17.42
CA THR A 116 7.34 3.77 -18.25
C THR A 116 6.55 3.77 -19.55
N VAL A 117 5.26 4.13 -19.53
CA VAL A 117 4.45 4.25 -20.75
C VAL A 117 4.99 5.34 -21.68
N SER A 118 5.32 6.51 -21.14
CA SER A 118 5.88 7.61 -21.95
C SER A 118 7.25 7.25 -22.55
N SER A 119 8.15 6.70 -21.74
CA SER A 119 9.50 6.34 -22.19
C SER A 119 9.50 5.19 -23.20
N THR A 120 8.63 4.17 -23.03
CA THR A 120 8.48 3.09 -24.01
C THR A 120 7.89 3.56 -25.33
N TYR A 121 6.89 4.43 -25.29
CA TYR A 121 6.34 5.05 -26.50
C TYR A 121 7.42 5.82 -27.26
N ASN A 122 8.16 6.70 -26.57
CA ASN A 122 9.24 7.47 -27.17
C ASN A 122 10.34 6.56 -27.74
N PHE A 123 10.71 5.50 -27.04
CA PHE A 123 11.68 4.52 -27.53
C PHE A 123 11.18 3.79 -28.80
N ALA A 124 9.91 3.40 -28.84
CA ALA A 124 9.32 2.74 -29.99
C ALA A 124 9.27 3.65 -31.23
N VAL A 125 8.86 4.92 -31.05
CA VAL A 125 8.84 5.93 -32.11
C VAL A 125 10.25 6.20 -32.65
N LEU A 126 11.25 6.38 -31.77
CA LEU A 126 12.64 6.57 -32.18
C LEU A 126 13.18 5.37 -32.96
N ARG A 127 12.84 4.14 -32.54
CA ARG A 127 13.23 2.92 -33.25
C ARG A 127 12.58 2.81 -34.62
N TYR A 128 11.32 3.23 -34.74
CA TYR A 128 10.60 3.27 -36.02
C TYR A 128 11.18 4.32 -36.99
N LEU A 129 11.41 5.55 -36.52
CA LEU A 129 12.01 6.61 -37.32
C LEU A 129 13.45 6.30 -37.73
N GLY A 130 14.23 5.68 -36.84
CA GLY A 130 15.58 5.20 -37.13
C GLY A 130 15.61 4.12 -38.22
N ARG A 131 14.64 3.20 -38.24
CA ARG A 131 14.48 2.20 -39.31
C ARG A 131 14.13 2.83 -40.67
N LYS A 132 13.42 3.96 -40.68
CA LYS A 132 13.09 4.70 -41.89
C LYS A 132 14.19 5.64 -42.38
N GLY A 133 15.28 5.80 -41.63
CA GLY A 133 16.35 6.75 -41.95
C GLY A 133 15.96 8.23 -41.78
N ILE A 134 14.78 8.51 -41.22
CA ILE A 134 14.22 9.86 -40.99
C ILE A 134 14.58 10.35 -39.58
N GLY A 135 15.02 9.45 -38.69
CA GLY A 135 15.47 9.80 -37.34
C GLY A 135 16.88 10.39 -37.29
N PRO A 136 17.21 11.19 -36.25
CA PRO A 136 18.55 11.71 -36.05
C PRO A 136 19.59 10.58 -36.04
N ARG A 137 20.66 10.72 -36.84
CA ARG A 137 21.77 9.77 -36.90
C ARG A 137 22.60 9.88 -35.60
N CYS A 138 22.44 8.92 -34.69
CA CYS A 138 23.33 8.68 -33.53
C CYS A 138 23.58 7.18 -33.33
#